data_AF-A0A9C8WK60-F1
#
_entry.id   AF-A0A9C8WK60-F1
#
_cell.length_a   1.000
_cell.length_b   1.000
_cell.length_c   1.000
_cell.angle_alpha   90.00
_cell.angle_beta   90.00
_cell.angle_gamma   90.00
#
_symmetry.space_group_name_H-M   'P 1'
#
loop_
_entity.id
_entity.type
_entity.pdbx_description
1 polymer ?
#
loop_
_entity_poly.entity_id
_entity_poly.type
_entity_poly.pdbx_seq_one_letter_code
_entity_poly.pdbx_strand_id
1 'polypeptide(L)'
;MKNFLHNLSLALVNGYILTFYSEFAFYGQTNDPGTPSPAPGDLLVLWGVYTLAAFLVLTLIRRYRVNNLAALLIVGAAYGWMLEGGIVATAYENLPWSLSFTGLAWHMPIDLLFGWYLVQKWLRAGSFALNLRTAVLSGLVWGFWAVWPAAVMPLRPMRFVGFSLLTVGLLLTAYWLNGKAGLAAFSPSRGEMWGGGVLFLGLFLGGAAFTVPISVLLLPLLLGICWWALRRHARRTAAGTPDLLEELAGRPRPVNMLAWLAFPLTAALEYALWTATGWQVPSNIIGYLLTVPLGIGLFGWALWRIGRSPHTKG
;
A
#
# COMPACT_ATOMS: atom_id res chain seq x y z
N MET A 1 27.08 -1.83 -8.85
CA MET A 1 26.07 -2.37 -9.79
C MET A 1 25.27 -3.53 -9.22
N LYS A 2 25.88 -4.60 -8.67
CA LYS A 2 25.12 -5.75 -8.10
C LYS A 2 24.07 -5.35 -7.05
N ASN A 3 24.42 -4.48 -6.10
CA ASN A 3 23.48 -4.02 -5.07
C ASN A 3 22.33 -3.17 -5.64
N PHE A 4 22.60 -2.36 -6.67
CA PHE A 4 21.58 -1.54 -7.32
C PHE A 4 20.50 -2.40 -7.99
N LEU A 5 20.92 -3.37 -8.80
CA LEU A 5 19.96 -4.27 -9.49
C LEU A 5 19.14 -5.09 -8.48
N HIS A 6 19.75 -5.45 -7.36
CA HIS A 6 19.06 -6.13 -6.27
C HIS A 6 18.00 -5.24 -5.61
N ASN A 7 18.38 -4.03 -5.20
CA ASN A 7 17.46 -3.05 -4.62
C ASN A 7 16.32 -2.69 -5.58
N LEU A 8 16.62 -2.53 -6.87
CA LEU A 8 15.64 -2.29 -7.92
C LEU A 8 14.67 -3.47 -8.06
N SER A 9 15.17 -4.72 -8.03
CA SER A 9 14.31 -5.91 -8.09
C SER A 9 13.36 -5.97 -6.89
N LEU A 10 13.84 -5.67 -5.68
CA LEU A 10 13.00 -5.56 -4.49
C LEU A 10 11.97 -4.44 -4.63
N ALA A 11 12.37 -3.27 -5.15
CA ALA A 11 11.46 -2.16 -5.39
C ALA A 11 10.36 -2.53 -6.42
N LEU A 12 10.69 -3.21 -7.52
CA LEU A 12 9.73 -3.64 -8.54
C LEU A 12 8.71 -4.63 -7.98
N VAL A 13 9.19 -5.62 -7.22
CA VAL A 13 8.34 -6.65 -6.60
C VAL A 13 7.41 -6.04 -5.55
N ASN A 14 7.96 -5.21 -4.64
CA ASN A 14 7.13 -4.53 -3.65
C ASN A 14 6.24 -3.46 -4.28
N GLY A 15 6.67 -2.84 -5.38
CA GLY A 15 5.88 -1.95 -6.21
C GLY A 15 4.61 -2.64 -6.69
N TYR A 16 4.71 -3.87 -7.21
CA TYR A 16 3.53 -4.62 -7.63
C TYR A 16 2.61 -4.98 -6.45
N ILE A 17 3.19 -5.38 -5.30
CA ILE A 17 2.39 -5.64 -4.08
C ILE A 17 1.56 -4.39 -3.73
N LEU A 18 2.19 -3.21 -3.70
CA LEU A 18 1.48 -1.97 -3.41
C LEU A 18 0.48 -1.58 -4.52
N THR A 19 0.82 -1.78 -5.80
CA THR A 19 -0.12 -1.56 -6.92
C THR A 19 -1.36 -2.42 -6.79
N PHE A 20 -1.23 -3.69 -6.37
CA PHE A 20 -2.39 -4.56 -6.17
C PHE A 20 -3.33 -4.06 -5.06
N TYR A 21 -2.77 -3.56 -3.95
CA TYR A 21 -3.59 -3.05 -2.85
C TYR A 21 -4.10 -1.62 -3.05
N SER A 22 -3.62 -0.94 -4.09
CA SER A 22 -4.12 0.37 -4.46
C SER A 22 -5.62 0.37 -4.76
N GLU A 23 -6.21 1.55 -4.58
CA GLU A 23 -7.60 1.82 -4.94
C GLU A 23 -7.91 1.46 -6.41
N PHE A 24 -6.96 1.68 -7.33
CA PHE A 24 -7.09 1.35 -8.76
C PHE A 24 -7.44 -0.13 -9.00
N ALA A 25 -6.66 -1.03 -8.40
CA ALA A 25 -6.87 -2.47 -8.56
C ALA A 25 -8.09 -2.94 -7.76
N PHE A 26 -8.39 -2.30 -6.63
CA PHE A 26 -9.55 -2.63 -5.81
C PHE A 26 -10.88 -2.23 -6.45
N TYR A 27 -10.94 -1.12 -7.19
CA TYR A 27 -12.11 -0.79 -8.03
C TYR A 27 -12.24 -1.68 -9.26
N GLY A 28 -11.17 -2.37 -9.65
CA GLY A 28 -11.13 -3.11 -10.89
C GLY A 28 -11.33 -2.20 -12.10
N GLN A 29 -10.70 -1.02 -12.13
CA GLN A 29 -10.88 0.02 -13.16
C GLN A 29 -10.69 -0.47 -14.61
N THR A 30 -10.08 -1.63 -14.85
CA THR A 30 -10.15 -2.31 -16.15
C THR A 30 -11.59 -2.64 -16.59
N ASN A 31 -12.55 -2.52 -15.68
CA ASN A 31 -13.98 -2.75 -15.85
C ASN A 31 -14.81 -1.46 -15.81
N ASP A 32 -14.23 -0.26 -15.88
CA ASP A 32 -14.95 1.02 -15.99
C ASP A 32 -15.52 1.21 -17.42
N PRO A 33 -16.86 1.10 -17.65
CA PRO A 33 -17.45 1.42 -18.95
C PRO A 33 -17.59 2.93 -19.17
N GLY A 34 -16.85 3.41 -20.16
CA GLY A 34 -16.91 4.81 -20.61
C GLY A 34 -15.50 5.35 -20.84
N THR A 35 -14.55 4.85 -20.06
CA THR A 35 -13.12 4.97 -20.34
C THR A 35 -12.64 3.75 -21.13
N PRO A 36 -11.79 3.92 -22.15
CA PRO A 36 -11.11 2.78 -22.75
C PRO A 36 -10.34 2.04 -21.64
N SER A 37 -10.27 0.70 -21.75
CA SER A 37 -9.42 -0.07 -20.84
C SER A 37 -8.01 0.54 -20.84
N PRO A 38 -7.37 0.69 -19.67
CA PRO A 38 -6.04 1.28 -19.57
C PRO A 38 -5.11 0.61 -20.58
N ALA A 39 -4.38 1.40 -21.36
CA ALA A 39 -3.40 0.83 -22.25
C ALA A 39 -2.32 0.11 -21.42
N PRO A 40 -1.64 -0.91 -21.97
CA PRO A 40 -0.51 -1.54 -21.28
C PRO A 40 0.53 -0.53 -20.80
N GLY A 41 0.74 0.56 -21.55
CA GLY A 41 1.61 1.67 -21.14
C GLY A 41 1.15 2.36 -19.86
N ASP A 42 -0.15 2.60 -19.69
CA ASP A 42 -0.70 3.24 -18.48
C ASP A 42 -0.48 2.36 -17.24
N LEU A 43 -0.69 1.05 -17.39
CA LEU A 43 -0.43 0.08 -16.32
C LEU A 43 1.05 0.00 -15.94
N LEU A 44 1.95 0.13 -16.92
CA LEU A 44 3.39 0.19 -16.68
C LEU A 44 3.81 1.48 -15.97
N VAL A 45 3.22 2.62 -16.35
CA VAL A 45 3.44 3.90 -15.65
C VAL A 45 2.93 3.82 -14.22
N LEU A 46 1.73 3.29 -14.00
CA LEU A 46 1.17 3.05 -12.67
C LEU A 46 2.12 2.17 -11.84
N TRP A 47 2.53 1.02 -12.35
CA TRP A 47 3.47 0.15 -11.65
C TRP A 47 4.82 0.83 -11.40
N GLY A 48 5.29 1.67 -12.32
CA GLY A 48 6.51 2.48 -12.16
C GLY A 48 6.41 3.48 -11.00
N VAL A 49 5.28 4.18 -10.88
CA VAL A 49 4.99 5.08 -9.76
C VAL A 49 5.00 4.32 -8.42
N TYR A 50 4.32 3.18 -8.36
CA TYR A 50 4.29 2.34 -7.16
C TYR A 50 5.65 1.71 -6.86
N THR A 51 6.47 1.42 -7.88
CA THR A 51 7.85 0.95 -7.71
C THR A 51 8.72 2.03 -7.05
N LEU A 52 8.61 3.29 -7.48
CA LEU A 52 9.28 4.41 -6.82
C LEU A 52 8.81 4.55 -5.36
N ALA A 53 7.50 4.50 -5.14
CA ALA A 53 6.93 4.62 -3.80
C ALA A 53 7.38 3.45 -2.89
N ALA A 54 7.42 2.22 -3.41
CA ALA A 54 7.94 1.05 -2.72
C ALA A 54 9.42 1.21 -2.37
N PHE A 55 10.25 1.70 -3.30
CA PHE A 55 11.66 1.99 -3.03
C PHE A 55 11.83 2.98 -1.86
N LEU A 56 11.04 4.05 -1.85
CA LEU A 56 11.07 5.07 -0.79
C LEU A 56 10.57 4.50 0.55
N VAL A 57 9.51 3.69 0.55
CA VAL A 57 9.02 2.96 1.74
C VAL A 57 10.12 2.06 2.33
N LEU A 58 10.73 1.20 1.51
CA LEU A 58 11.79 0.29 1.96
C LEU A 58 12.99 1.08 2.50
N THR A 59 13.32 2.22 1.87
CA THR A 59 14.36 3.13 2.32
C THR A 59 14.01 3.76 3.67
N LEU A 60 12.79 4.22 3.89
CA LEU A 60 12.35 4.76 5.18
C LEU A 60 12.43 3.71 6.28
N ILE A 61 11.98 2.48 6.01
CA ILE A 61 12.03 1.37 6.97
C ILE A 61 13.47 1.09 7.39
N ARG A 62 14.37 0.91 6.42
CA ARG A 62 15.80 0.63 6.67
C ARG A 62 16.50 1.82 7.34
N ARG A 63 16.27 3.04 6.85
CA ARG A 63 16.96 4.26 7.31
C ARG A 63 16.60 4.64 8.74
N TYR A 64 15.32 4.46 9.11
CA TYR A 64 14.79 4.81 10.42
C TYR A 64 14.62 3.61 11.34
N ARG A 65 15.08 2.41 10.93
CA ARG A 65 15.04 1.17 11.72
C ARG A 65 13.63 0.92 12.26
N VAL A 66 12.66 1.01 11.36
CA VAL A 66 11.25 0.78 11.67
C VAL A 66 11.11 -0.68 12.06
N ASN A 67 10.67 -0.95 13.29
CA ASN A 67 10.65 -2.28 13.88
C ASN A 67 9.36 -2.58 14.67
N ASN A 68 8.36 -1.70 14.56
CA ASN A 68 7.09 -1.86 15.24
C ASN A 68 5.97 -1.21 14.43
N LEU A 69 4.73 -1.53 14.81
CA LEU A 69 3.53 -1.11 14.10
C LEU A 69 3.33 0.41 14.08
N ALA A 70 3.62 1.13 15.16
CA ALA A 70 3.44 2.58 15.19
C ALA A 70 4.37 3.27 14.18
N ALA A 71 5.65 2.86 14.13
CA ALA A 71 6.59 3.40 13.16
C ALA A 71 6.23 3.00 11.71
N LEU A 72 5.68 1.80 11.50
CA LEU A 72 5.17 1.37 10.18
C LEU A 72 3.99 2.24 9.72
N LEU A 73 3.05 2.58 10.60
CA LEU A 73 1.93 3.46 10.27
C LEU A 73 2.42 4.86 9.85
N ILE A 74 3.47 5.39 10.49
CA ILE A 74 4.07 6.66 10.04
C ILE A 74 4.69 6.54 8.64
N VAL A 75 5.34 5.42 8.32
CA VAL A 75 5.80 5.15 6.94
C VAL A 75 4.62 5.06 5.98
N GLY A 76 3.53 4.40 6.37
CA GLY A 76 2.30 4.32 5.58
C GLY A 76 1.64 5.68 5.33
N ALA A 77 1.63 6.56 6.32
CA ALA A 77 1.15 7.94 6.16
C ALA A 77 2.02 8.74 5.19
N ALA A 78 3.36 8.66 5.32
CA ALA A 78 4.27 9.30 4.39
C ALA A 78 4.09 8.77 2.95
N TYR A 79 3.94 7.46 2.80
CA TYR A 79 3.65 6.80 1.53
C TYR A 79 2.33 7.30 0.91
N GLY A 80 1.25 7.30 1.68
CA GLY A 80 -0.06 7.75 1.23
C GLY A 80 -0.06 9.21 0.78
N TRP A 81 0.54 10.11 1.56
CA TRP A 81 0.64 11.53 1.16
C TRP A 81 1.62 11.79 0.02
N MET A 82 2.67 10.99 -0.12
CA MET A 82 3.52 11.07 -1.30
C MET A 82 2.75 10.71 -2.57
N LEU A 83 1.94 9.66 -2.55
CA LEU A 83 1.10 9.33 -3.72
C LEU A 83 0.02 10.38 -3.94
N GLU A 84 -0.83 10.61 -2.95
CA GLU A 84 -2.06 11.37 -3.14
C GLU A 84 -1.88 12.88 -3.04
N GLY A 85 -0.89 13.33 -2.26
CA GLY A 85 -0.49 14.73 -2.21
C GLY A 85 0.63 15.08 -3.19
N GLY A 86 1.47 14.12 -3.56
CA GLY A 86 2.64 14.36 -4.41
C GLY A 86 2.39 14.08 -5.89
N ILE A 87 1.66 13.01 -6.21
CA ILE A 87 1.55 12.52 -7.60
C ILE A 87 0.15 12.74 -8.15
N VAL A 88 -0.90 12.35 -7.42
CA VAL A 88 -2.28 12.42 -7.90
C VAL A 88 -2.96 13.75 -7.55
N ALA A 89 -2.56 14.40 -6.46
CA ALA A 89 -3.10 15.66 -5.93
C ALA A 89 -4.54 15.62 -5.35
N THR A 90 -5.11 14.43 -5.14
CA THR A 90 -6.44 14.26 -4.52
C THR A 90 -6.49 14.71 -3.06
N ALA A 91 -5.33 14.73 -2.38
CA ALA A 91 -5.24 15.09 -0.97
C ALA A 91 -5.74 16.52 -0.64
N TYR A 92 -5.95 17.35 -1.66
CA TYR A 92 -6.30 18.77 -1.53
C TYR A 92 -7.71 19.13 -1.98
N GLU A 93 -8.51 18.17 -2.45
CA GLU A 93 -9.81 18.45 -3.08
C GLU A 93 -10.88 18.92 -2.08
N ASN A 94 -10.89 18.39 -0.85
CA ASN A 94 -11.90 18.68 0.15
C ASN A 94 -11.31 18.68 1.57
N LEU A 95 -10.49 19.70 1.86
CA LEU A 95 -9.83 19.85 3.15
C LEU A 95 -10.86 20.10 4.29
N PRO A 96 -10.66 19.54 5.49
CA PRO A 96 -9.51 18.72 5.90
C PRO A 96 -9.65 17.22 5.59
N TRP A 97 -10.80 16.79 5.08
CA TRP A 97 -11.13 15.36 4.95
C TRP A 97 -10.26 14.63 3.92
N SER A 98 -9.93 15.29 2.81
CA SER A 98 -9.01 14.76 1.78
C SER A 98 -7.58 14.61 2.28
N LEU A 99 -7.19 15.20 3.43
CA LEU A 99 -5.89 14.87 4.02
C LEU A 99 -5.85 13.44 4.55
N SER A 100 -7.00 12.89 4.93
CA SER A 100 -7.10 11.50 5.35
C SER A 100 -7.46 10.58 4.19
N PHE A 101 -8.45 10.94 3.38
CA PHE A 101 -8.84 10.16 2.21
C PHE A 101 -8.02 10.58 0.98
N THR A 102 -7.26 9.72 0.31
CA THR A 102 -7.05 8.26 0.46
C THR A 102 -5.74 7.92 1.18
N GLY A 103 -4.88 8.90 1.45
CA GLY A 103 -3.54 8.68 2.02
C GLY A 103 -3.51 7.93 3.37
N LEU A 104 -4.27 8.38 4.36
CA LEU A 104 -4.36 7.73 5.67
C LEU A 104 -5.46 6.66 5.73
N ALA A 105 -6.53 6.84 4.96
CA ALA A 105 -7.70 6.00 4.99
C ALA A 105 -7.50 4.68 4.22
N TRP A 106 -6.70 4.71 3.16
CA TRP A 106 -6.46 3.59 2.25
C TRP A 106 -5.01 3.13 2.31
N HIS A 107 -4.08 3.95 1.80
CA HIS A 107 -2.69 3.55 1.58
C HIS A 107 -1.96 3.12 2.86
N MET A 108 -2.17 3.81 3.98
CA MET A 108 -1.57 3.41 5.25
C MET A 108 -2.10 2.06 5.77
N PRO A 109 -3.42 1.86 5.98
CA PRO A 109 -3.96 0.62 6.55
C PRO A 109 -4.02 -0.55 5.55
N ILE A 110 -4.35 -0.30 4.28
CA ILE A 110 -4.59 -1.35 3.29
C ILE A 110 -3.28 -1.71 2.59
N ASP A 111 -2.63 -0.78 1.91
CA ASP A 111 -1.43 -1.10 1.11
C ASP A 111 -0.25 -1.49 2.01
N LEU A 112 0.04 -0.65 3.02
CA LEU A 112 1.24 -0.83 3.84
C LEU A 112 1.03 -1.80 5.00
N LEU A 113 0.02 -1.55 5.84
CA LEU A 113 -0.21 -2.40 7.01
C LEU A 113 -0.73 -3.77 6.60
N PHE A 114 -1.84 -3.83 5.87
CA PHE A 114 -2.44 -5.11 5.52
C PHE A 114 -1.63 -5.83 4.43
N GLY A 115 -1.55 -5.25 3.24
CA GLY A 115 -0.97 -5.88 2.05
C GLY A 115 0.53 -6.10 2.15
N TRP A 116 1.30 -5.08 2.48
CA TRP A 116 2.74 -5.19 2.56
C TRP A 116 3.21 -5.87 3.85
N TYR A 117 2.67 -5.57 5.03
CA TYR A 117 3.19 -6.14 6.28
C TYR A 117 2.48 -7.42 6.73
N LEU A 118 1.17 -7.38 6.99
CA LEU A 118 0.45 -8.48 7.63
C LEU A 118 0.37 -9.73 6.76
N VAL A 119 0.00 -9.58 5.48
CA VAL A 119 -0.07 -10.71 4.55
C VAL A 119 1.30 -11.36 4.39
N GLN A 120 2.36 -10.57 4.25
CA GLN A 120 3.73 -11.07 4.20
C GLN A 120 4.11 -11.86 5.46
N LYS A 121 3.76 -11.34 6.64
CA LYS A 121 4.00 -12.00 7.92
C LYS A 121 3.25 -13.33 8.02
N TRP A 122 1.97 -13.36 7.66
CA TRP A 122 1.15 -14.57 7.73
C TRP A 122 1.54 -15.63 6.71
N LEU A 123 1.94 -15.23 5.51
CA LEU A 123 2.44 -16.16 4.51
C LEU A 123 3.71 -16.88 4.99
N ARG A 124 4.55 -16.23 5.80
CA ARG A 124 5.82 -16.78 6.31
C ARG A 124 5.65 -17.58 7.61
N ALA A 125 4.83 -17.09 8.54
CA ALA A 125 4.77 -17.62 9.91
C ALA A 125 3.37 -18.07 10.35
N GLY A 126 2.31 -17.68 9.64
CA GLY A 126 0.93 -18.04 9.97
C GLY A 126 0.62 -19.52 9.72
N SER A 127 -0.44 -20.00 10.37
CA SER A 127 -1.03 -21.30 10.05
C SER A 127 -1.80 -21.23 8.73
N PHE A 128 -2.01 -22.40 8.10
CA PHE A 128 -2.84 -22.49 6.90
C PHE A 128 -4.27 -21.96 7.15
N ALA A 129 -4.87 -22.34 8.28
CA ALA A 129 -6.22 -21.91 8.66
C ALA A 129 -6.34 -20.38 8.82
N LEU A 130 -5.33 -19.73 9.40
CA LEU A 130 -5.30 -18.27 9.47
C LEU A 130 -5.27 -17.66 8.07
N ASN A 131 -4.35 -18.12 7.22
CA ASN A 131 -4.21 -17.61 5.84
C ASN A 131 -5.48 -17.82 5.01
N LEU A 132 -6.12 -19.00 5.12
CA LEU A 132 -7.37 -19.30 4.42
C LEU A 132 -8.49 -18.36 4.88
N ARG A 133 -8.68 -18.19 6.20
CA ARG A 133 -9.69 -17.27 6.75
C ARG A 133 -9.45 -15.83 6.30
N THR A 134 -8.21 -15.36 6.37
CA THR A 134 -7.88 -14.00 5.92
C THR A 134 -8.06 -13.84 4.42
N ALA A 135 -7.70 -14.83 3.60
CA ALA A 135 -7.89 -14.78 2.15
C ALA A 135 -9.37 -14.75 1.77
N VAL A 136 -10.21 -15.58 2.41
CA VAL A 136 -11.67 -15.56 2.23
C VAL A 136 -12.26 -14.21 2.62
N LEU A 137 -11.94 -13.70 3.81
CA LEU A 137 -12.45 -12.40 4.25
C LEU A 137 -11.99 -11.26 3.34
N SER A 138 -10.73 -11.28 2.88
CA SER A 138 -10.21 -10.29 1.94
C SER A 138 -10.95 -10.35 0.62
N GLY A 139 -11.28 -11.55 0.13
CA GLY A 139 -12.04 -11.73 -1.10
C GLY A 139 -13.45 -11.21 -0.98
N LEU A 140 -14.16 -11.54 0.10
CA LEU A 140 -15.49 -10.98 0.36
C LEU A 140 -15.44 -9.44 0.42
N VAL A 141 -14.50 -8.86 1.15
CA VAL A 141 -14.35 -7.40 1.21
C VAL A 141 -14.04 -6.80 -0.16
N TRP A 142 -13.16 -7.42 -0.94
CA TRP A 142 -12.80 -6.92 -2.27
C TRP A 142 -13.94 -7.06 -3.28
N GLY A 143 -14.64 -8.19 -3.32
CA GLY A 143 -15.80 -8.39 -4.18
C GLY A 143 -16.93 -7.40 -3.87
N PHE A 144 -17.19 -7.15 -2.58
CA PHE A 144 -18.11 -6.10 -2.12
C PHE A 144 -17.64 -4.68 -2.48
N TRP A 145 -16.33 -4.44 -2.43
CA TRP A 145 -15.78 -3.13 -2.82
C TRP A 145 -15.88 -2.91 -4.33
N ALA A 146 -15.55 -3.92 -5.13
CA ALA A 146 -15.49 -3.84 -6.59
C ALA A 146 -16.86 -3.62 -7.24
N VAL A 147 -17.97 -3.85 -6.53
CA VAL A 147 -19.32 -3.53 -7.03
C VAL A 147 -19.67 -2.05 -6.88
N TRP A 148 -18.80 -1.26 -6.24
CA TRP A 148 -18.97 0.19 -6.04
C TRP A 148 -19.47 0.94 -7.30
N PRO A 149 -18.91 0.71 -8.51
CA PRO A 149 -19.35 1.43 -9.70
C PRO A 149 -20.77 1.06 -10.18
N ALA A 150 -21.45 0.08 -9.56
CA ALA A 150 -22.78 -0.38 -9.97
C ALA A 150 -23.83 0.74 -10.07
N ALA A 151 -23.69 1.80 -9.26
CA ALA A 151 -24.58 2.96 -9.27
C ALA A 151 -24.58 3.72 -10.60
N VAL A 152 -23.48 3.62 -11.36
CA VAL A 152 -23.28 4.33 -12.62
C VAL A 152 -23.02 3.40 -13.80
N MET A 153 -22.79 2.10 -13.56
CA MET A 153 -22.25 1.17 -14.55
C MET A 153 -22.75 -0.27 -14.39
N PRO A 154 -22.99 -1.03 -15.48
CA PRO A 154 -23.37 -2.44 -15.38
C PRO A 154 -22.20 -3.33 -14.93
N LEU A 155 -22.46 -4.22 -13.98
CA LEU A 155 -21.49 -5.18 -13.45
C LEU A 155 -21.17 -6.28 -14.48
N ARG A 156 -19.91 -6.76 -14.50
CA ARG A 156 -19.40 -7.73 -15.49
C ARG A 156 -18.66 -8.91 -14.83
N PRO A 157 -19.38 -9.89 -14.24
CA PRO A 157 -18.79 -10.95 -13.42
C PRO A 157 -17.66 -11.72 -14.09
N MET A 158 -17.83 -12.12 -15.35
CA MET A 158 -16.80 -12.91 -16.07
C MET A 158 -15.50 -12.14 -16.30
N ARG A 159 -15.57 -10.82 -16.52
CA ARG A 159 -14.37 -9.99 -16.64
C ARG A 159 -13.68 -9.84 -15.29
N PHE A 160 -14.46 -9.66 -14.22
CA PHE A 160 -13.94 -9.59 -12.86
C PHE A 160 -13.27 -10.91 -12.42
N VAL A 161 -13.81 -12.07 -12.79
CA VAL A 161 -13.17 -13.39 -12.57
C VAL A 161 -11.79 -13.43 -13.22
N GLY A 162 -11.68 -13.09 -14.51
CA GLY A 162 -10.39 -13.10 -15.22
C GLY A 162 -9.39 -12.11 -14.62
N PHE A 163 -9.84 -10.90 -14.30
CA PHE A 163 -9.04 -9.85 -13.67
C PHE A 163 -8.53 -10.28 -12.28
N SER A 164 -9.41 -10.78 -11.41
CA SER A 164 -9.04 -11.18 -10.04
C SER A 164 -8.09 -12.36 -10.03
N LEU A 165 -8.32 -13.39 -10.86
CA LEU A 165 -7.40 -14.53 -10.99
C LEU A 165 -6.01 -14.09 -11.46
N LEU A 166 -5.94 -13.24 -12.51
CA LEU A 166 -4.68 -12.76 -13.05
C LEU A 166 -3.91 -11.93 -12.02
N THR A 167 -4.55 -10.91 -11.45
CA THR A 167 -3.91 -9.96 -10.54
C THR A 167 -3.50 -10.60 -9.21
N VAL A 168 -4.32 -11.50 -8.65
CA VAL A 168 -3.90 -12.26 -7.46
C VAL A 168 -2.80 -13.27 -7.80
N GLY A 169 -2.82 -13.91 -8.98
CA GLY A 169 -1.73 -14.77 -9.43
C GLY A 169 -0.38 -14.03 -9.50
N LEU A 170 -0.39 -12.81 -10.04
CA LEU A 170 0.77 -11.93 -10.06
C LEU A 170 1.16 -11.46 -8.64
N LEU A 171 0.20 -11.18 -7.76
CA LEU A 171 0.46 -10.80 -6.36
C LEU A 171 1.17 -11.93 -5.60
N LEU A 172 0.68 -13.16 -5.71
CA LEU A 172 1.31 -14.32 -5.09
C LEU A 172 2.72 -14.55 -5.65
N THR A 173 2.90 -14.36 -6.96
CA THR A 173 4.22 -14.37 -7.59
C THR A 173 5.14 -13.30 -7.01
N ALA A 174 4.63 -12.08 -6.81
CA ALA A 174 5.39 -11.00 -6.19
C ALA A 174 5.81 -11.35 -4.76
N TYR A 175 4.91 -11.87 -3.91
CA TYR A 175 5.28 -12.32 -2.56
C TYR A 175 6.36 -13.41 -2.56
N TRP A 176 6.24 -14.38 -3.46
CA TRP A 176 7.24 -15.44 -3.61
C TRP A 176 8.61 -14.89 -4.02
N LEU A 177 8.63 -14.03 -5.06
CA LEU A 177 9.85 -13.38 -5.54
C LEU A 177 10.47 -12.48 -4.46
N ASN A 178 9.65 -11.82 -3.63
CA ASN A 178 10.13 -11.00 -2.52
C ASN A 178 10.88 -11.84 -1.48
N GLY A 179 10.33 -13.02 -1.14
CA GLY A 179 11.00 -13.98 -0.26
C GLY A 179 12.27 -14.59 -0.87
N LYS A 180 12.29 -14.79 -2.19
CA LYS A 180 13.49 -15.28 -2.90
C LYS A 180 14.59 -14.23 -2.98
N ALA A 181 14.24 -12.98 -3.24
CA ALA A 181 15.16 -11.86 -3.27
C ALA A 181 15.71 -11.56 -1.87
N GLY A 182 14.89 -11.62 -0.82
CA GLY A 182 15.33 -11.47 0.56
C GLY A 182 15.39 -10.01 1.00
N LEU A 183 14.31 -9.55 1.64
CA LEU A 183 14.15 -8.15 2.09
C LEU A 183 15.28 -7.65 2.99
N ALA A 184 15.88 -8.51 3.82
CA ALA A 184 16.98 -8.13 4.70
C ALA A 184 18.21 -7.58 3.95
N ALA A 185 18.42 -8.00 2.69
CA ALA A 185 19.54 -7.54 1.88
C ALA A 185 19.33 -6.15 1.25
N PHE A 186 18.12 -5.56 1.37
CA PHE A 186 17.86 -4.21 0.88
C PHE A 186 18.73 -3.19 1.60
N SER A 187 19.64 -2.56 0.87
CA SER A 187 20.60 -1.60 1.42
C SER A 187 20.86 -0.50 0.39
N PRO A 188 20.01 0.54 0.35
CA PRO A 188 20.14 1.61 -0.64
C PRO A 188 21.37 2.47 -0.32
N SER A 189 22.19 2.71 -1.34
CA SER A 189 23.28 3.66 -1.31
C SER A 189 22.75 5.09 -1.25
N ARG A 190 23.62 6.05 -0.89
CA ARG A 190 23.26 7.48 -0.89
C ARG A 190 22.82 7.96 -2.28
N GLY A 191 23.46 7.48 -3.33
CA GLY A 191 23.09 7.82 -4.71
C GLY A 191 21.69 7.33 -5.07
N GLU A 192 21.33 6.10 -4.68
CA GLU A 192 19.98 5.56 -4.88
C GLU A 192 18.93 6.36 -4.10
N MET A 193 19.21 6.71 -2.85
CA MET A 193 18.31 7.54 -2.03
C MET A 193 18.10 8.92 -2.64
N TRP A 194 19.17 9.59 -3.08
CA TRP A 194 19.07 10.87 -3.77
C TRP A 194 18.32 10.75 -5.09
N GLY A 195 18.61 9.72 -5.89
CA GLY A 195 17.93 9.46 -7.15
C GLY A 195 16.42 9.27 -6.97
N GLY A 196 16.01 8.46 -5.99
CA GLY A 196 14.60 8.28 -5.66
C GLY A 196 13.92 9.57 -5.18
N GLY A 197 14.61 10.35 -4.34
CA GLY A 197 14.11 11.64 -3.86
C GLY A 197 13.96 12.69 -4.97
N VAL A 198 14.96 12.80 -5.86
CA VAL A 198 14.93 13.71 -7.02
C VAL A 198 13.85 13.29 -8.00
N LEU A 199 13.70 11.99 -8.27
CA LEU A 199 12.64 11.51 -9.15
C LEU A 199 11.25 11.81 -8.58
N PHE A 200 11.03 11.56 -7.29
CA PHE A 200 9.79 11.94 -6.62
C PHE A 200 9.53 13.45 -6.68
N LEU A 201 10.54 14.26 -6.38
CA LEU A 201 10.43 15.71 -6.45
C LEU A 201 10.11 16.19 -7.87
N GLY A 202 10.72 15.57 -8.89
CA GLY A 202 10.42 15.87 -10.29
C GLY A 202 8.97 15.56 -10.66
N LEU A 203 8.42 14.42 -10.22
CA LEU A 203 7.01 14.08 -10.40
C LEU A 203 6.08 15.05 -9.66
N PHE A 204 6.43 15.39 -8.41
CA PHE A 204 5.66 16.35 -7.62
C PHE A 204 5.62 17.73 -8.26
N LEU A 205 6.78 18.25 -8.66
CA LEU A 205 6.89 19.54 -9.31
C LEU A 205 6.19 19.52 -10.67
N GLY A 206 6.36 18.47 -11.47
CA GLY A 206 5.74 18.36 -12.79
C GLY A 206 4.22 18.12 -12.77
N GLY A 207 3.65 17.73 -11.63
CA GLY A 207 2.22 17.42 -11.49
C GLY A 207 1.54 18.28 -10.42
N ALA A 208 1.50 17.80 -9.18
CA ALA A 208 0.70 18.37 -8.11
C ALA A 208 1.07 19.82 -7.73
N ALA A 209 2.35 20.19 -7.80
CA ALA A 209 2.80 21.52 -7.36
C ALA A 209 2.24 22.66 -8.23
N PHE A 210 2.17 22.46 -9.55
CA PHE A 210 1.64 23.47 -10.47
C PHE A 210 0.11 23.44 -10.55
N THR A 211 -0.49 22.27 -10.39
CA THR A 211 -1.96 22.11 -10.46
C THR A 211 -2.64 22.56 -9.18
N VAL A 212 -2.00 22.36 -8.02
CA VAL A 212 -2.55 22.68 -6.71
C VAL A 212 -1.50 23.40 -5.86
N PRO A 213 -1.39 24.75 -5.92
CA PRO A 213 -0.30 25.49 -5.29
C PRO A 213 -0.16 25.30 -3.77
N ILE A 214 -1.27 25.05 -3.06
CA ILE A 214 -1.25 24.79 -1.61
C ILE A 214 -0.46 23.52 -1.23
N SER A 215 -0.28 22.59 -2.19
CA SER A 215 0.51 21.38 -2.02
C SER A 215 1.98 21.66 -1.64
N VAL A 216 2.54 22.77 -2.14
CA VAL A 216 3.92 23.21 -1.84
C VAL A 216 4.11 23.52 -0.34
N LEU A 217 3.03 23.85 0.37
CA LEU A 217 3.05 24.07 1.81
C LEU A 217 2.62 22.82 2.58
N LEU A 218 1.51 22.20 2.19
CA LEU A 218 0.91 21.10 2.93
C LEU A 218 1.75 19.83 2.86
N LEU A 219 2.22 19.42 1.68
CA LEU A 219 2.97 18.17 1.54
C LEU A 219 4.27 18.19 2.36
N PRO A 220 5.12 19.24 2.29
CA PRO A 220 6.32 19.29 3.14
C PRO A 220 5.99 19.31 4.64
N LEU A 221 4.91 19.95 5.06
CA LEU A 221 4.48 19.95 6.46
C LEU A 221 4.11 18.53 6.93
N LEU A 222 3.29 17.83 6.15
CA LEU A 222 2.84 16.48 6.46
C LEU A 222 4.01 15.48 6.48
N LEU A 223 4.90 15.55 5.47
CA LEU A 223 6.11 14.74 5.43
C LEU A 223 7.10 15.13 6.54
N GLY A 224 7.14 16.40 6.94
CA GLY A 224 7.92 16.90 8.06
C GLY A 224 7.50 16.30 9.40
N ILE A 225 6.18 16.13 9.62
CA ILE A 225 5.63 15.45 10.80
C ILE A 225 6.06 13.97 10.81
N CYS A 226 5.92 13.28 9.67
CA CYS A 226 6.36 11.89 9.55
C CYS A 226 7.87 11.74 9.80
N TRP A 227 8.67 12.63 9.20
CA TRP A 227 10.11 12.66 9.39
C TRP A 227 10.50 12.86 10.86
N TRP A 228 9.86 13.81 11.56
CA TRP A 228 10.10 14.05 12.97
C TRP A 228 9.80 12.80 13.81
N ALA A 229 8.66 12.16 13.57
CA ALA A 229 8.25 10.95 14.30
C ALA A 229 9.21 9.79 14.03
N LEU A 230 9.58 9.53 12.78
CA LEU A 230 10.53 8.47 12.40
C LEU A 230 11.93 8.73 12.95
N ARG A 231 12.41 9.97 12.93
CA ARG A 231 13.71 10.34 13.51
C ARG A 231 13.72 10.15 15.02
N ARG A 232 12.63 10.50 15.71
CA ARG A 232 12.46 10.26 17.14
C ARG A 232 12.44 8.77 17.46
N HIS A 233 11.72 7.97 16.68
CA HIS A 233 11.71 6.50 16.78
C HIS A 233 13.13 5.93 16.63
N ALA A 234 13.82 6.27 15.54
CA ALA A 234 15.16 5.77 15.23
C ALA A 234 16.20 6.06 16.34
N ARG A 235 16.12 7.23 16.99
CA ARG A 235 17.00 7.61 18.11
C ARG A 235 16.77 6.78 19.38
N ARG A 236 15.59 6.18 19.52
CA ARG A 236 15.19 5.38 20.69
C ARG A 236 15.32 3.89 20.46
N THR A 237 15.42 3.46 19.21
CA THR A 237 15.66 2.06 18.86
C THR A 237 17.09 1.67 19.24
N ALA A 238 17.23 0.72 20.17
CA ALA A 238 18.51 0.20 20.61
C ALA A 238 19.36 -0.28 19.43
N ALA A 239 20.68 -0.16 19.52
CA ALA A 239 21.59 -0.72 18.52
C ALA A 239 21.36 -2.24 18.38
N GLY A 240 21.40 -2.76 17.16
CA GLY A 240 21.20 -4.20 16.90
C GLY A 240 19.75 -4.71 16.90
N THR A 241 18.74 -3.92 17.31
CA THR A 241 17.34 -4.31 17.10
C THR A 241 17.03 -4.44 15.59
N PRO A 242 16.48 -5.59 15.14
CA PRO A 242 16.16 -5.80 13.74
C PRO A 242 15.02 -4.88 13.29
N ASP A 243 15.09 -4.44 12.03
CA ASP A 243 13.99 -3.72 11.39
C ASP A 243 12.96 -4.69 10.77
N LEU A 244 11.85 -4.16 10.24
CA LEU A 244 10.80 -5.00 9.65
C LEU A 244 11.25 -5.73 8.37
N LEU A 245 12.29 -5.25 7.66
CA LEU A 245 12.82 -5.96 6.50
C LEU A 245 13.59 -7.21 6.93
N GLU A 246 14.29 -7.12 8.07
CA GLU A 246 14.93 -8.25 8.72
C GLU A 246 13.91 -9.23 9.33
N GLU A 247 12.83 -8.73 9.98
CA GLU A 247 11.72 -9.57 10.46
C GLU A 247 11.09 -10.40 9.32
N LEU A 248 10.96 -9.81 8.13
CA LEU A 248 10.33 -10.41 6.95
C LEU A 248 11.32 -11.12 5.99
N ALA A 249 12.55 -11.39 6.43
CA ALA A 249 13.61 -11.98 5.60
C ALA A 249 13.31 -13.41 5.11
N GLY A 250 12.43 -14.14 5.81
CA GLY A 250 12.07 -15.52 5.48
C GLY A 250 11.30 -15.66 4.16
N ARG A 251 11.24 -16.90 3.65
CA ARG A 251 10.42 -17.23 2.46
C ARG A 251 8.96 -17.50 2.86
N PRO A 252 7.98 -17.07 2.06
CA PRO A 252 6.60 -17.55 2.18
C PRO A 252 6.52 -19.08 2.18
N ARG A 253 5.64 -19.65 3.01
CA ARG A 253 5.37 -21.09 2.99
C ARG A 253 4.45 -21.39 1.80
N PRO A 254 4.80 -22.31 0.88
CA PRO A 254 3.99 -22.61 -0.29
C PRO A 254 2.54 -23.00 0.06
N VAL A 255 2.34 -23.77 1.13
CA VAL A 255 1.00 -24.15 1.62
C VAL A 255 0.14 -22.94 2.00
N ASN A 256 0.74 -21.89 2.57
CA ASN A 256 0.02 -20.67 2.89
C ASN A 256 -0.32 -19.90 1.62
N MET A 257 0.53 -19.91 0.60
CA MET A 257 0.20 -19.31 -0.70
C MET A 257 -0.98 -20.01 -1.37
N LEU A 258 -1.08 -21.34 -1.27
CA LEU A 258 -2.24 -22.08 -1.76
C LEU A 258 -3.54 -21.65 -1.07
N ALA A 259 -3.49 -21.36 0.24
CA ALA A 259 -4.66 -20.84 0.96
C ALA A 259 -5.16 -19.51 0.37
N TRP A 260 -4.24 -18.66 -0.09
CA TRP A 260 -4.57 -17.37 -0.69
C TRP A 260 -5.15 -17.46 -2.11
N LEU A 261 -5.17 -18.63 -2.75
CA LEU A 261 -5.98 -18.84 -3.96
C LEU A 261 -7.49 -18.75 -3.69
N ALA A 262 -7.92 -18.85 -2.43
CA ALA A 262 -9.31 -18.59 -2.05
C ALA A 262 -9.69 -17.10 -2.22
N PHE A 263 -8.73 -16.18 -2.21
CA PHE A 263 -8.97 -14.74 -2.33
C PHE A 263 -9.70 -14.37 -3.64
N PRO A 264 -9.18 -14.66 -4.85
CA PRO A 264 -9.85 -14.28 -6.09
C PRO A 264 -11.17 -15.06 -6.30
N LEU A 265 -11.25 -16.30 -5.80
CA LEU A 265 -12.47 -17.11 -5.91
C LEU A 265 -13.61 -16.50 -5.09
N THR A 266 -13.34 -16.13 -3.84
CA THR A 266 -14.36 -15.53 -2.96
C THR A 266 -14.71 -14.11 -3.38
N ALA A 267 -13.74 -13.33 -3.89
CA ALA A 267 -14.02 -12.03 -4.51
C ALA A 267 -14.97 -12.17 -5.71
N ALA A 268 -14.69 -13.12 -6.61
CA ALA A 268 -15.53 -13.36 -7.78
C ALA A 268 -16.95 -13.81 -7.42
N LEU A 269 -17.08 -14.70 -6.42
CA LEU A 269 -18.38 -15.15 -5.92
C LEU A 269 -19.18 -14.00 -5.31
N GLU A 270 -18.56 -13.19 -4.47
CA GLU A 270 -19.19 -12.03 -3.85
C GLU A 270 -19.64 -11.02 -4.92
N TYR A 271 -18.76 -10.67 -5.87
CA TYR A 271 -19.10 -9.77 -6.98
C TYR A 271 -20.27 -10.30 -7.81
N ALA A 272 -20.30 -11.60 -8.10
CA ALA A 272 -21.39 -12.24 -8.83
C ALA A 272 -22.71 -12.22 -8.05
N LEU A 273 -22.67 -12.40 -6.73
CA LEU A 273 -23.85 -12.32 -5.84
C LEU A 273 -24.48 -10.93 -5.91
N TRP A 274 -23.69 -9.86 -5.76
CA TRP A 274 -24.17 -8.48 -5.89
C TRP A 274 -24.74 -8.18 -7.29
N THR A 275 -24.10 -8.73 -8.32
CA THR A 275 -24.61 -8.63 -9.69
C THR A 275 -25.97 -9.30 -9.84
N ALA A 276 -26.14 -10.49 -9.28
CA ALA A 276 -27.38 -11.27 -9.38
C ALA A 276 -28.53 -10.66 -8.57
N THR A 277 -28.23 -10.05 -7.43
CA THR A 277 -29.25 -9.40 -6.58
C THR A 277 -29.66 -8.02 -7.10
N GLY A 278 -28.82 -7.38 -7.92
CA GLY A 278 -29.05 -6.03 -8.44
C GLY A 278 -29.00 -4.95 -7.37
N TRP A 279 -28.58 -5.28 -6.14
CA TRP A 279 -28.55 -4.33 -5.04
C TRP A 279 -27.33 -3.40 -5.18
N GLN A 280 -27.60 -2.11 -5.36
CA GLN A 280 -26.58 -1.06 -5.38
C GLN A 280 -26.36 -0.55 -3.96
N VAL A 281 -25.32 -1.05 -3.29
CA VAL A 281 -24.91 -0.54 -1.99
C VAL A 281 -23.95 0.62 -2.19
N PRO A 282 -24.13 1.76 -1.47
CA PRO A 282 -23.19 2.86 -1.54
C PRO A 282 -21.90 2.53 -0.77
N SER A 283 -21.13 1.55 -1.23
CA SER A 283 -19.94 1.03 -0.53
C SER A 283 -18.81 2.07 -0.35
N ASN A 284 -18.72 3.14 -1.15
CA ASN A 284 -17.79 4.25 -0.94
C ASN A 284 -18.20 5.11 0.24
N ILE A 285 -19.49 5.30 0.51
CA ILE A 285 -19.94 6.19 1.58
C ILE A 285 -19.61 5.46 2.87
N ILE A 286 -19.94 4.17 2.90
CA ILE A 286 -19.58 3.27 4.00
C ILE A 286 -18.05 3.24 4.16
N GLY A 287 -17.32 3.03 3.07
CA GLY A 287 -15.86 3.02 3.05
C GLY A 287 -15.26 4.31 3.58
N TYR A 288 -15.68 5.44 3.05
CA TYR A 288 -15.23 6.77 3.44
C TYR A 288 -15.52 7.07 4.91
N LEU A 289 -16.75 6.85 5.37
CA LEU A 289 -17.17 7.11 6.74
C LEU A 289 -16.43 6.25 7.77
N LEU A 290 -16.00 5.04 7.38
CA LEU A 290 -15.25 4.15 8.26
C LEU A 290 -13.73 4.40 8.19
N THR A 291 -13.19 4.51 6.97
CA THR A 291 -11.74 4.54 6.74
C THR A 291 -11.12 5.89 7.07
N VAL A 292 -11.85 7.00 6.90
CA VAL A 292 -11.34 8.35 7.22
C VAL A 292 -11.09 8.53 8.73
N PRO A 293 -12.07 8.30 9.62
CA PRO A 293 -11.82 8.39 11.06
C PRO A 293 -10.78 7.36 11.53
N LEU A 294 -10.79 6.15 10.96
CA LEU A 294 -9.81 5.11 11.27
C LEU A 294 -8.40 5.56 10.89
N GLY A 295 -8.20 6.13 9.71
CA GLY A 295 -6.91 6.63 9.24
C GLY A 295 -6.34 7.71 10.15
N ILE A 296 -7.16 8.72 10.49
CA ILE A 296 -6.77 9.77 11.44
C ILE A 296 -6.45 9.18 12.82
N GLY A 297 -7.30 8.28 13.32
CA GLY A 297 -7.13 7.63 14.62
C GLY A 297 -5.85 6.80 14.72
N LEU A 298 -5.56 5.99 13.69
CA LEU A 298 -4.33 5.20 13.60
C LEU A 298 -3.08 6.07 13.52
N PHE A 299 -3.12 7.14 12.72
CA PHE A 299 -2.01 8.09 12.61
C PHE A 299 -1.75 8.83 13.94
N GLY A 300 -2.81 9.34 14.58
CA GLY A 300 -2.74 9.99 15.89
C GLY A 300 -2.22 9.05 16.98
N TRP A 301 -2.70 7.80 17.01
CA TRP A 301 -2.19 6.75 17.90
C TRP A 301 -0.70 6.48 17.68
N ALA A 302 -0.25 6.39 16.43
CA ALA A 302 1.14 6.15 16.09
C ALA A 302 2.05 7.29 16.58
N LEU A 303 1.66 8.55 16.33
CA LEU A 303 2.36 9.74 16.82
C LEU A 303 2.44 9.74 18.35
N TRP A 304 1.32 9.48 19.02
CA TRP A 304 1.24 9.42 20.49
C TRP A 304 2.15 8.32 21.06
N ARG A 305 2.12 7.12 20.47
CA ARG A 305 2.92 5.98 20.91
C ARG A 305 4.42 6.27 20.79
N ILE A 306 4.86 6.84 19.68
CA ILE A 306 6.25 7.26 19.47
C ILE A 306 6.63 8.41 20.42
N GLY A 307 5.70 9.33 20.70
CA GLY A 307 5.87 10.44 21.62
C GLY A 307 6.17 9.99 23.06
N ARG A 308 5.37 9.04 23.58
CA ARG A 308 5.40 8.59 24.98
C ARG A 308 6.44 7.55 25.35
N SER A 309 7.06 6.85 24.39
CA SER A 309 8.08 5.86 24.72
C SER A 309 9.17 6.50 25.61
N PRO A 310 9.42 6.00 26.83
CA PRO A 310 10.38 6.60 27.74
C PRO A 310 11.76 6.64 27.10
N HIS A 311 12.54 7.69 27.39
CA HIS A 311 13.96 7.68 27.06
C HIS A 311 14.62 6.63 27.96
N THR A 312 14.87 5.44 27.40
CA THR A 312 15.87 4.55 27.98
C THR A 312 17.20 5.29 27.90
N LYS A 313 17.68 5.78 29.05
CA LYS A 313 19.06 6.25 29.19
C LYS A 313 19.93 5.01 28.91
N GLY A 314 20.59 5.01 27.76
CA GLY A 314 21.67 4.07 27.47
C GLY A 314 22.93 4.46 28.21
#